data_AF-A0A661KBJ4-F1
#
_entry.id   AF-A0A661KBJ4-F1
#
_cell.length_a   1.000
_cell.length_b   1.000
_cell.length_c   1.000
_cell.angle_alpha   90.00
_cell.angle_beta   90.00
_cell.angle_gamma   90.00
#
_symmetry.space_group_name_H-M   'P 1'
#
loop_
_entity.id
_entity.type
_entity.pdbx_description
1 polymer ?
#
loop_
_entity_poly.entity_id
_entity_poly.type
_entity_poly.pdbx_seq_one_letter_code
_entity_poly.pdbx_strand_id
1 'polypeptide(L)'
;MKRLALVATFFVSIFFITLAYPEDIPETIVLESLTNIYEPVEFSHGEHVDIADECAACHHHSEEGTPSCKKCHEPITIYRYKGAQRKTGLGLKGAYHGLCMGCHKESESGPLGCTDCHTKKAKR
;
A
#
# COMPACT_ATOMS: atom_id res chain seq x y z
N MET A 1 -0.29 41.22 52.73
CA MET A 1 -0.32 42.05 51.50
C MET A 1 0.34 41.29 50.36
N LYS A 2 -0.49 40.81 49.44
CA LYS A 2 -0.23 40.46 48.03
C LYS A 2 1.18 39.99 47.66
N ARG A 3 1.36 38.66 47.57
CA ARG A 3 2.20 38.07 46.51
C ARG A 3 1.38 36.97 45.85
N LEU A 4 0.78 37.41 44.75
CA LEU A 4 -0.17 36.75 43.88
C LEU A 4 0.53 35.61 43.13
N ALA A 5 -0.16 34.48 43.03
CA ALA A 5 -0.01 33.37 42.10
C ALA A 5 1.15 33.47 41.09
N LEU A 6 2.23 32.72 41.32
CA LEU A 6 3.19 32.38 40.27
C LEU A 6 2.90 30.96 39.77
N VAL A 7 2.09 30.92 38.70
CA VAL A 7 2.28 30.03 37.56
C VAL A 7 2.11 28.54 37.87
N ALA A 8 0.89 28.18 38.27
CA ALA A 8 0.33 26.83 38.06
C ALA A 8 -0.05 26.63 36.57
N THR A 9 0.87 26.91 35.65
CA THR A 9 0.65 26.81 34.20
C THR A 9 1.83 26.13 33.51
N PHE A 10 2.30 25.02 34.06
CA PHE A 10 3.32 24.17 33.42
C PHE A 10 3.00 22.68 33.54
N PHE A 11 1.71 22.33 33.59
CA PHE A 11 1.25 20.94 33.64
C PHE A 11 0.29 20.55 32.51
N VAL A 12 0.02 21.45 31.55
CA VAL A 12 -0.96 21.21 30.47
C VAL A 12 -0.32 21.19 29.07
N SER A 13 0.97 21.52 28.96
CA SER A 13 1.61 21.85 27.67
C SER A 13 2.34 20.69 26.96
N ILE A 14 2.39 19.47 27.51
CA ILE A 14 3.14 18.35 26.90
C ILE A 14 2.29 17.06 26.81
N PHE A 15 0.97 17.18 26.68
CA PHE A 15 0.10 16.01 26.43
C PHE A 15 -0.75 16.14 25.16
N PHE A 16 -0.40 17.07 24.27
CA PHE A 16 -0.99 17.17 22.94
C PHE A 16 0.12 17.11 21.89
N ILE A 17 0.97 16.09 21.96
CA ILE A 17 1.58 15.57 20.74
C ILE A 17 0.46 14.79 20.07
N THR A 18 -0.40 15.50 19.33
CA THR A 18 -1.27 14.88 18.34
C THR A 18 -0.32 14.22 17.35
N LEU A 19 -0.15 12.90 17.47
CA LEU A 19 0.40 12.08 16.40
C LEU A 19 -0.52 12.34 15.20
N ALA A 20 -0.02 13.14 14.26
CA ALA A 20 -0.66 13.37 12.98
C ALA A 20 -0.53 12.09 12.17
N TYR A 21 -1.36 11.09 12.50
CA TYR A 21 -1.65 10.01 11.57
C TYR A 21 -2.40 10.64 10.39
N PRO A 22 -2.01 10.36 9.14
CA PRO A 22 -2.74 10.88 7.99
C PRO A 22 -4.16 10.29 8.04
N GLU A 23 -5.18 11.14 8.21
CA GLU A 23 -6.59 10.70 8.27
C GLU A 23 -7.10 10.11 6.92
N ASP A 24 -6.26 10.11 5.89
CA ASP A 24 -6.58 9.72 4.50
C ASP A 24 -5.95 8.39 4.05
N ILE A 25 -5.51 7.51 4.97
CA ILE A 25 -5.02 6.16 4.61
C ILE A 25 -6.23 5.20 4.54
N PRO A 26 -6.52 4.61 3.37
CA PRO A 26 -7.62 3.65 3.27
C PRO A 26 -7.26 2.36 4.03
N GLU A 27 -8.18 1.87 4.85
CA GLU A 27 -8.03 0.59 5.56
C GLU A 27 -8.05 -0.60 4.58
N THR A 28 -8.88 -0.51 3.54
CA THR A 28 -9.02 -1.54 2.51
C THR A 28 -9.14 -0.90 1.14
N ILE A 29 -8.56 -1.54 0.12
CA ILE A 29 -8.71 -1.15 -1.29
C ILE A 29 -8.99 -2.38 -2.16
N VAL A 30 -9.66 -2.17 -3.29
CA VAL A 30 -9.98 -3.25 -4.24
C VAL A 30 -9.05 -3.19 -5.45
N LEU A 31 -8.25 -4.24 -5.67
CA LEU A 31 -7.40 -4.37 -6.86
C LEU A 31 -8.15 -5.11 -7.97
N GLU A 32 -9.03 -4.39 -8.66
CA GLU A 32 -9.89 -4.93 -9.73
C GLU A 32 -9.35 -4.72 -11.15
N SER A 33 -8.11 -4.26 -11.25
CA SER A 33 -7.45 -3.87 -12.48
C SER A 33 -7.31 -4.95 -13.55
N LEU A 34 -7.29 -6.23 -13.15
CA LEU A 34 -6.97 -7.37 -13.99
C LEU A 34 -7.90 -8.57 -13.72
N THR A 35 -9.21 -8.37 -13.80
CA THR A 35 -10.22 -9.35 -13.33
C THR A 35 -10.75 -10.29 -14.43
N ASN A 36 -9.89 -10.76 -15.33
CA ASN A 36 -10.33 -11.62 -16.43
C ASN A 36 -10.61 -13.08 -15.98
N ILE A 37 -9.68 -13.68 -15.24
CA ILE A 37 -9.72 -15.11 -14.84
C ILE A 37 -9.97 -15.28 -13.33
N TYR A 38 -9.63 -14.26 -12.54
CA TYR A 38 -9.77 -14.24 -11.08
C TYR A 38 -10.65 -13.06 -10.67
N GLU A 39 -11.30 -13.20 -9.52
CA GLU A 39 -12.02 -12.11 -8.85
C GLU A 39 -11.05 -11.00 -8.40
N PRO A 40 -11.55 -9.79 -8.10
CA PRO A 40 -10.72 -8.74 -7.49
C PRO A 40 -10.04 -9.21 -6.20
N VAL A 41 -8.90 -8.58 -5.87
CA VAL A 41 -8.29 -8.72 -4.55
C VAL A 41 -8.86 -7.63 -3.64
N GLU A 42 -9.49 -8.02 -2.54
CA GLU A 42 -9.74 -7.15 -1.39
C GLU A 42 -8.43 -7.06 -0.60
N PHE A 43 -7.76 -5.92 -0.63
CA PHE A 43 -6.44 -5.72 -0.02
C PHE A 43 -6.57 -4.93 1.28
N SER A 44 -6.14 -5.53 2.41
CA SER A 44 -6.07 -4.88 3.72
C SER A 44 -4.90 -3.90 3.78
N HIS A 45 -5.09 -2.74 3.15
CA HIS A 45 -4.07 -1.71 3.03
C HIS A 45 -3.59 -1.19 4.40
N GLY A 46 -4.49 -1.01 5.38
CA GLY A 46 -4.13 -0.57 6.73
C GLY A 46 -3.17 -1.56 7.42
N GLU A 47 -3.54 -2.84 7.46
CA GLU A 47 -2.70 -3.90 8.03
C GLU A 47 -1.31 -3.98 7.36
N HIS A 48 -1.25 -3.81 6.04
CA HIS A 48 0.02 -3.84 5.32
C HIS A 48 0.86 -2.58 5.58
N VAL A 49 0.24 -1.42 5.81
CA VAL A 49 0.94 -0.20 6.21
C VAL A 49 1.54 -0.34 7.61
N ASP A 50 0.87 -1.03 8.52
CA ASP A 50 1.41 -1.28 9.87
C ASP A 50 2.64 -2.22 9.85
N ILE A 51 2.75 -3.07 8.83
CA ILE A 51 3.88 -3.98 8.62
C ILE A 51 4.99 -3.33 7.80
N ALA A 52 4.63 -2.46 6.84
CA ALA A 52 5.59 -1.80 5.96
C ALA A 52 6.24 -0.58 6.65
N ASP A 53 7.55 -0.42 6.49
CA ASP A 53 8.28 0.69 7.12
C ASP A 53 7.85 2.08 6.59
N GLU A 54 7.59 2.19 5.27
CA GLU A 54 7.28 3.46 4.63
C GLU A 54 6.38 3.29 3.39
N CYS A 55 5.65 4.35 3.03
CA CYS A 55 4.78 4.37 1.85
C CYS A 55 5.53 4.00 0.57
N ALA A 56 6.83 4.35 0.49
CA ALA A 56 7.69 4.09 -0.65
C ALA A 56 8.03 2.60 -0.84
N ALA A 57 7.82 1.75 0.18
CA ALA A 57 7.97 0.30 0.05
C ALA A 57 7.03 -0.28 -1.02
N CYS A 58 5.84 0.32 -1.20
CA CYS A 58 4.88 -0.06 -2.23
C CYS A 58 4.73 1.01 -3.33
N HIS A 59 4.59 2.28 -2.95
CA HIS A 59 4.45 3.41 -3.87
C HIS A 59 5.81 3.96 -4.30
N HIS A 60 6.63 3.08 -4.87
CA HIS A 60 8.00 3.41 -5.27
C HIS A 60 8.07 4.33 -6.50
N HIS A 61 9.24 4.97 -6.66
CA HIS A 61 9.61 5.72 -7.86
C HIS A 61 8.60 6.80 -8.29
N SER A 62 7.93 7.43 -7.33
CA SER A 62 7.02 8.54 -7.57
C SER A 62 7.38 9.74 -6.69
N GLU A 63 7.42 10.92 -7.32
CA GLU A 63 7.51 12.21 -6.63
C GLU A 63 6.11 12.82 -6.40
N GLU A 64 5.06 12.20 -6.94
CA GLU A 64 3.68 12.70 -6.93
C GLU A 64 2.85 12.06 -5.79
N GLY A 65 3.49 11.59 -4.72
CA GLY A 65 2.85 10.88 -3.62
C GLY A 65 2.62 9.40 -3.92
N THR A 66 1.38 8.92 -3.76
CA THR A 66 1.00 7.50 -3.83
C THR A 66 0.14 7.17 -5.07
N PRO A 67 0.65 7.30 -6.30
CA PRO A 67 -0.15 7.02 -7.50
C PRO A 67 -0.52 5.55 -7.59
N SER A 68 -1.62 5.26 -8.30
CA SER A 68 -1.97 3.90 -8.69
C SER A 68 -0.86 3.27 -9.53
N CYS A 69 -0.60 1.97 -9.29
CA CYS A 69 0.38 1.17 -10.04
C CYS A 69 0.18 1.29 -11.56
N LYS A 70 -1.08 1.38 -12.01
CA LYS A 70 -1.51 1.50 -13.41
C LYS A 70 -0.95 2.74 -14.12
N LYS A 71 -0.58 3.78 -13.38
CA LYS A 71 -0.01 5.00 -13.96
C LYS A 71 1.33 4.73 -14.64
N CYS A 72 2.10 3.76 -14.13
CA CYS A 72 3.42 3.40 -14.62
C CYS A 72 3.50 1.96 -15.18
N HIS A 73 2.69 1.04 -14.65
CA HIS A 73 2.62 -0.34 -15.09
C HIS A 73 1.40 -0.57 -15.97
N GLU A 74 1.65 -0.84 -17.24
CA GLU A 74 0.61 -1.12 -18.23
C GLU A 74 -0.37 -2.20 -17.72
N PRO A 75 -1.69 -1.99 -17.79
CA PRO A 75 -2.71 -2.94 -17.32
C PRO A 75 -2.87 -4.17 -18.22
N ILE A 76 -1.77 -4.91 -18.41
CA ILE A 76 -1.69 -6.14 -19.17
C ILE A 76 -1.34 -7.32 -18.26
N THR A 77 -1.78 -8.51 -18.68
CA THR A 77 -1.54 -9.78 -17.97
C THR A 77 -0.16 -10.39 -18.26
N ILE A 78 0.70 -9.66 -18.98
CA ILE A 78 2.08 -10.06 -19.28
C ILE A 78 2.99 -9.65 -18.12
N TYR A 79 3.80 -10.58 -17.63
CA TYR A 79 4.68 -10.32 -16.48
C TYR A 79 5.81 -9.35 -16.85
N ARG A 80 6.71 -9.75 -17.76
CA ARG A 80 7.77 -8.91 -18.34
C ARG A 80 7.56 -8.79 -19.84
N TYR A 81 7.84 -7.63 -20.40
CA TYR A 81 7.81 -7.42 -21.84
C TYR A 81 8.88 -6.40 -22.26
N LYS A 82 9.35 -6.48 -23.51
CA LYS A 82 10.18 -5.43 -24.13
C LYS A 82 9.26 -4.43 -24.81
N GLY A 83 9.02 -3.28 -24.20
CA GLY A 83 8.19 -2.22 -24.78
C GLY A 83 9.05 -1.18 -25.49
N ALA A 84 8.54 -0.60 -26.58
CA ALA A 84 9.27 0.40 -27.37
C ALA A 84 9.53 1.74 -26.64
N GLN A 85 8.88 2.01 -25.49
CA GLN A 85 8.96 3.30 -24.79
C GLN A 85 9.08 3.22 -23.24
N ARG A 86 9.20 2.05 -22.61
CA ARG A 86 8.62 1.92 -21.27
C ARG A 86 9.59 2.11 -20.10
N LYS A 87 9.20 2.99 -19.17
CA LYS A 87 9.90 3.37 -17.93
C LYS A 87 10.13 2.21 -16.94
N THR A 88 9.44 1.06 -17.06
CA THR A 88 9.44 0.00 -16.02
C THR A 88 9.64 -1.44 -16.49
N GLY A 89 9.58 -1.76 -17.79
CA GLY A 89 9.80 -3.13 -18.34
C GLY A 89 8.86 -4.24 -17.82
N LEU A 90 7.86 -3.88 -17.01
CA LEU A 90 7.03 -4.79 -16.23
C LEU A 90 5.55 -4.43 -16.42
N GLY A 91 4.71 -5.43 -16.72
CA GLY A 91 3.26 -5.24 -16.78
C GLY A 91 2.65 -5.23 -15.39
N LEU A 92 1.40 -4.79 -15.28
CA LEU A 92 0.71 -4.65 -13.99
C LEU A 92 0.59 -5.99 -13.24
N LYS A 93 0.40 -7.12 -13.96
CA LYS A 93 0.46 -8.45 -13.33
C LYS A 93 1.80 -8.70 -12.66
N GLY A 94 2.89 -8.37 -13.36
CA GLY A 94 4.25 -8.54 -12.84
C GLY A 94 4.53 -7.61 -11.66
N ALA A 95 4.00 -6.39 -11.68
CA ALA A 95 4.12 -5.43 -10.59
C ALA A 95 3.44 -5.94 -9.31
N TYR A 96 2.16 -6.35 -9.40
CA TYR A 96 1.44 -6.89 -8.24
C TYR A 96 2.11 -8.14 -7.69
N HIS A 97 2.35 -9.16 -8.52
CA HIS A 97 2.90 -10.43 -8.05
C HIS A 97 4.34 -10.28 -7.54
N GLY A 98 5.15 -9.45 -8.21
CA GLY A 98 6.54 -9.22 -7.80
C GLY A 98 6.65 -8.52 -6.45
N LEU A 99 5.78 -7.54 -6.19
CA LEU A 99 5.76 -6.80 -4.94
C LEU A 99 5.18 -7.65 -3.80
N CYS A 100 3.93 -8.11 -3.94
CA CYS A 100 3.22 -8.81 -2.86
C CYS A 100 3.90 -10.13 -2.49
N MET A 101 4.14 -11.00 -3.48
CA MET A 101 4.76 -12.30 -3.21
C MET A 101 6.25 -12.17 -2.87
N GLY A 102 6.90 -11.08 -3.31
CA GLY A 102 8.28 -10.78 -2.97
C GLY A 102 8.44 -10.53 -1.47
N CYS A 103 7.66 -9.57 -0.94
CA CYS A 103 7.65 -9.26 0.48
C CYS A 103 7.24 -10.48 1.31
N HIS A 104 6.15 -11.15 0.98
CA HIS A 104 5.69 -12.34 1.71
C HIS A 104 6.73 -13.46 1.78
N LYS A 105 7.49 -13.65 0.71
CA LYS A 105 8.55 -14.65 0.67
C LYS A 105 9.74 -14.24 1.55
N GLU A 106 10.10 -12.96 1.54
CA GLU A 106 11.21 -12.43 2.32
C GLU A 106 10.92 -12.42 3.82
N SER A 107 9.70 -12.04 4.21
CA SER A 107 9.24 -12.03 5.59
C SER A 107 8.81 -13.41 6.11
N GLU A 108 8.84 -14.43 5.24
CA GLU A 108 8.31 -15.78 5.51
C GLU A 108 6.86 -15.74 6.08
N SER A 109 6.07 -14.76 5.64
CA SER A 109 4.72 -14.50 6.15
C SER A 109 3.75 -14.15 5.02
N GLY A 110 2.47 -14.45 5.23
CA GLY A 110 1.43 -14.13 4.25
C GLY A 110 1.30 -15.13 3.09
N PRO A 111 0.29 -14.92 2.23
CA PRO A 111 -0.07 -15.89 1.19
C PRO A 111 0.89 -15.93 0.00
N LEU A 112 1.10 -17.13 -0.53
CA LEU A 112 1.87 -17.37 -1.78
C LEU A 112 1.08 -18.20 -2.80
N GLY A 113 -0.07 -18.78 -2.42
CA GLY A 113 -0.90 -19.57 -3.30
C GLY A 113 -1.73 -18.72 -4.26
N CYS A 114 -1.99 -19.27 -5.45
CA CYS A 114 -2.67 -18.57 -6.54
C CYS A 114 -4.09 -18.08 -6.20
N THR A 115 -4.73 -18.72 -5.23
CA THR A 115 -6.12 -18.45 -4.83
C THR A 115 -6.24 -17.82 -3.47
N ASP A 116 -5.12 -17.55 -2.81
CA ASP A 116 -5.10 -17.04 -1.44
C ASP A 116 -5.35 -15.53 -1.42
N CYS A 117 -4.95 -14.81 -2.48
CA CYS A 117 -5.20 -13.38 -2.63
C CYS A 117 -6.42 -13.08 -3.51
N HIS A 118 -6.64 -13.86 -4.57
CA HIS A 118 -7.74 -13.67 -5.52
C HIS A 118 -8.35 -15.01 -5.91
N THR A 119 -9.65 -15.17 -5.69
CA THR A 119 -10.33 -16.43 -6.00
C THR A 119 -10.54 -16.58 -7.51
N LYS A 120 -10.55 -17.83 -7.98
CA LYS A 120 -10.81 -18.10 -9.40
C LYS A 120 -12.28 -17.78 -9.70
N LYS A 121 -12.54 -17.09 -10.80
CA LYS A 121 -13.92 -16.86 -11.24
C LYS A 121 -14.61 -18.18 -11.51
N ALA A 122 -15.89 -18.27 -11.13
CA ALA A 122 -16.71 -19.42 -11.48
C ALA A 122 -16.74 -19.58 -13.01
N LYS A 123 -16.59 -20.83 -13.46
CA LYS A 123 -16.69 -21.15 -14.89
C LYS A 123 -18.14 -20.87 -15.30
N ARG A 124 -18.36 -19.92 -16.22
CA ARG A 124 -19.66 -19.73 -16.87
C ARG A 124 -20.01 -20.95 -17.71
#